data_AF-A0A7W7S420-F1
#
_entry.id   AF-A0A7W7S420-F1
#
_cell.length_a   1.000
_cell.length_b   1.000
_cell.length_c   1.000
_cell.angle_alpha   90.00
_cell.angle_beta   90.00
_cell.angle_gamma   90.00
#
_symmetry.space_group_name_H-M   'P 1'
#
loop_
_entity.id
_entity.type
_entity.pdbx_description
1 polymer ?
#
loop_
_entity_poly.entity_id
_entity_poly.type
_entity_poly.pdbx_seq_one_letter_code
_entity_poly.pdbx_strand_id
1 'polypeptide(L)'
;MQRVVVDPVGATALNGTSAALVLVTLGLYTLILTCVHAARKPLPPDSVERVVYRNAQRFAGGYLILEDFDYGSRELLGRVQHAIDRIFGSRVNAMGMLDSVRNAVMLPAEEWEIARLLTKLSALRARHHNLARGGRTPEVAAAMAPLERALAASEAAVVARVEALERYARHVADADRALGAQGQIDALLAHLPEYEQLVAETGAARFSAPEIGHLSEDAAQLQRALRDSARSAHEAFRYLDRPSLG
;
A
#
# COMPACT_ATOMS: atom_id res chain seq x y z
N MET A 1 -16.28 -122.17 19.04
CA MET A 1 -17.10 -122.05 17.82
C MET A 1 -17.99 -120.83 17.96
N GLN A 2 -18.11 -120.07 16.87
CA GLN A 2 -19.08 -118.99 16.60
C GLN A 2 -18.80 -117.57 17.11
N ARG A 3 -18.49 -116.70 16.13
CA ARG A 3 -18.37 -115.24 16.19
C ARG A 3 -19.76 -114.59 16.27
N VAL A 4 -19.92 -113.59 17.14
CA VAL A 4 -20.78 -112.39 16.91
C VAL A 4 -20.22 -111.25 17.76
N VAL A 5 -19.56 -110.26 17.15
CA VAL A 5 -19.37 -108.91 17.70
C VAL A 5 -19.51 -107.94 16.53
N VAL A 6 -20.72 -107.44 16.30
CA VAL A 6 -21.15 -106.02 16.40
C VAL A 6 -20.36 -105.07 15.51
N ASP A 7 -21.06 -104.55 14.49
CA ASP A 7 -20.60 -103.56 13.50
C ASP A 7 -20.02 -102.28 14.13
N PRO A 8 -18.92 -101.71 13.60
CA PRO A 8 -18.52 -100.36 13.93
C PRO A 8 -19.36 -99.36 13.12
N VAL A 9 -20.20 -98.67 13.88
CA VAL A 9 -20.80 -97.36 13.61
C VAL A 9 -19.83 -96.41 12.90
N GLY A 10 -20.34 -95.75 11.86
CA GLY A 10 -19.94 -94.36 11.55
C GLY A 10 -18.93 -94.14 10.44
N ALA A 11 -19.18 -94.68 9.24
CA ALA A 11 -18.60 -94.10 8.03
C ALA A 11 -19.17 -92.69 7.81
N THR A 12 -18.45 -91.66 8.26
CA THR A 12 -18.66 -90.28 7.81
C THR A 12 -17.54 -89.91 6.85
N ALA A 13 -17.77 -90.21 5.57
CA ALA A 13 -17.03 -89.61 4.49
C ALA A 13 -17.36 -88.10 4.45
N LEU A 14 -16.48 -87.28 5.02
CA LEU A 14 -16.45 -85.83 4.88
C LEU A 14 -15.12 -85.49 4.18
N ASN A 15 -15.11 -85.48 2.85
CA ASN A 15 -15.31 -84.28 2.01
C ASN A 15 -13.97 -83.68 1.54
N GLY A 16 -13.38 -84.27 0.50
CA GLY A 16 -12.37 -83.58 -0.33
C GLY A 16 -12.90 -82.26 -0.92
N THR A 17 -14.23 -82.11 -1.00
CA THR A 17 -14.95 -80.90 -1.40
C THR A 17 -14.92 -79.80 -0.34
N SER A 18 -14.94 -80.10 0.96
CA SER A 18 -14.89 -79.06 2.01
C SER A 18 -13.47 -78.50 2.17
N ALA A 19 -12.44 -79.33 2.01
CA ALA A 19 -11.05 -78.89 2.00
C ALA A 19 -10.75 -77.91 0.84
N ALA A 20 -11.28 -78.20 -0.36
CA ALA A 20 -11.16 -77.31 -1.51
C ALA A 20 -11.86 -75.96 -1.28
N LEU A 21 -13.04 -75.97 -0.64
CA LEU A 21 -13.81 -74.76 -0.36
C LEU A 21 -13.13 -73.86 0.69
N VAL A 22 -12.44 -74.45 1.66
CA VAL A 22 -11.62 -73.72 2.64
C VAL A 22 -10.40 -73.07 1.96
N LEU A 23 -9.74 -73.74 1.03
CA LEU A 23 -8.60 -73.18 0.30
C LEU A 23 -9.02 -72.02 -0.62
N VAL A 24 -10.18 -72.14 -1.29
CA VAL A 24 -10.71 -71.06 -2.13
C VAL A 24 -11.11 -69.84 -1.30
N THR A 25 -11.73 -70.04 -0.14
CA THR A 25 -12.09 -68.92 0.75
C THR A 25 -10.87 -68.25 1.37
N LEU A 26 -9.83 -69.02 1.74
CA LEU A 26 -8.56 -68.47 2.22
C LEU A 26 -7.82 -67.70 1.12
N GLY A 27 -7.82 -68.21 -0.12
CA GLY A 27 -7.28 -67.54 -1.29
C GLY A 27 -8.00 -66.22 -1.59
N LEU A 28 -9.33 -66.23 -1.56
CA LEU A 28 -10.13 -65.02 -1.75
C LEU A 28 -9.91 -64.01 -0.61
N TYR A 29 -9.82 -64.48 0.64
CA TYR A 29 -9.55 -63.62 1.78
C TYR A 29 -8.17 -62.96 1.68
N THR A 30 -7.13 -63.73 1.35
CA THR A 30 -5.77 -63.19 1.18
C THR A 30 -5.68 -62.24 -0.02
N LEU A 31 -6.40 -62.51 -1.11
CA LEU A 31 -6.53 -61.62 -2.26
C LEU A 31 -7.22 -60.29 -1.88
N ILE A 32 -8.32 -60.35 -1.14
CA ILE A 32 -9.01 -59.16 -0.64
C ILE A 32 -8.08 -58.38 0.29
N LEU A 33 -7.37 -59.07 1.18
CA LEU A 33 -6.49 -58.44 2.15
C LEU A 33 -5.27 -57.79 1.48
N THR A 34 -4.68 -58.42 0.46
CA THR A 34 -3.62 -57.81 -0.37
C THR A 34 -4.14 -56.66 -1.22
N CYS A 35 -5.34 -56.75 -1.77
CA CYS A 35 -5.96 -55.65 -2.53
C CYS A 35 -6.24 -54.44 -1.63
N VAL A 36 -6.77 -54.67 -0.42
CA VAL A 36 -6.94 -53.63 0.60
C VAL A 36 -5.60 -53.09 1.06
N HIS A 37 -4.58 -53.93 1.23
CA HIS A 37 -3.25 -53.46 1.64
C HIS A 37 -2.55 -52.65 0.55
N ALA A 38 -2.72 -53.03 -0.72
CA ALA A 38 -2.21 -52.30 -1.88
C ALA A 38 -2.95 -50.97 -2.07
N ALA A 39 -4.27 -50.93 -1.84
CA ALA A 39 -5.05 -49.69 -1.83
C ALA A 39 -4.72 -48.79 -0.63
N ARG A 40 -4.22 -49.37 0.47
CA ARG A 40 -3.77 -48.64 1.68
C ARG A 40 -2.30 -48.25 1.66
N LYS A 41 -1.48 -48.79 0.75
CA LYS A 41 -0.11 -48.29 0.57
C LYS A 41 -0.22 -46.88 -0.01
N PRO A 42 0.20 -45.83 0.72
CA PRO A 42 0.23 -44.50 0.13
C PRO A 42 1.08 -44.57 -1.13
N LEU A 43 0.57 -43.94 -2.21
CA LEU A 43 1.33 -43.68 -3.43
C LEU A 43 2.76 -43.24 -3.02
N PRO A 44 3.82 -43.75 -3.67
CA PRO A 44 5.19 -43.33 -3.36
C PRO A 44 5.21 -41.80 -3.33
N PRO A 45 5.78 -41.16 -2.28
CA PRO A 45 5.69 -39.72 -2.11
C PRO A 45 6.14 -39.07 -3.42
N ASP A 46 5.21 -38.38 -4.07
CA ASP A 46 5.51 -37.54 -5.22
C ASP A 46 6.73 -36.72 -4.82
N SER A 47 7.81 -36.77 -5.63
CA SER A 47 8.99 -35.94 -5.38
C SER A 47 8.50 -34.52 -5.10
N VAL A 48 9.02 -33.85 -4.07
CA VAL A 48 8.58 -32.49 -3.68
C VAL A 48 8.49 -31.60 -4.91
N GLU A 49 9.42 -31.76 -5.86
CA GLU A 49 9.41 -31.15 -7.18
C GLU A 49 8.15 -31.40 -8.02
N ARG A 50 7.61 -32.63 -8.09
CA ARG A 50 6.35 -32.94 -8.78
C ARG A 50 5.12 -32.39 -8.05
N VAL A 51 5.11 -32.37 -6.72
CA VAL A 51 4.03 -31.75 -5.93
C VAL A 51 4.05 -30.24 -6.13
N VAL A 52 5.21 -29.61 -6.05
CA VAL A 52 5.43 -28.19 -6.30
C VAL A 52 5.06 -27.83 -7.73
N TYR A 53 5.48 -28.62 -8.72
CA TYR A 53 5.14 -28.38 -10.12
C TYR A 53 3.65 -28.57 -10.41
N ARG A 54 3.00 -29.59 -9.82
CA ARG A 54 1.55 -29.83 -9.94
C ARG A 54 0.74 -28.75 -9.25
N ASN A 55 1.16 -28.30 -8.07
CA ASN A 55 0.53 -27.20 -7.37
C ASN A 55 0.76 -25.88 -8.11
N ALA A 56 1.96 -25.65 -8.65
CA ALA A 56 2.24 -24.47 -9.47
C ALA A 56 1.42 -24.44 -10.75
N GLN A 57 1.14 -25.58 -11.37
CA GLN A 57 0.20 -25.66 -12.48
C GLN A 57 -1.25 -25.48 -12.04
N ARG A 58 -1.65 -26.07 -10.91
CA ARG A 58 -3.03 -26.01 -10.39
C ARG A 58 -3.43 -24.60 -9.94
N PHE A 59 -2.46 -23.82 -9.49
CA PHE A 59 -2.61 -22.42 -9.11
C PHE A 59 -1.95 -21.47 -10.12
N ALA A 60 -1.61 -21.95 -11.33
CA ALA A 60 -1.04 -21.10 -12.37
C ALA A 60 -2.02 -19.96 -12.69
N GLY A 61 -1.58 -18.73 -12.47
CA GLY A 61 -2.40 -17.53 -12.62
C GLY A 61 -3.23 -17.14 -11.39
N GLY A 62 -3.07 -17.83 -10.25
CA GLY A 62 -3.64 -17.45 -8.95
C GLY A 62 -2.65 -16.78 -7.99
N TYR A 63 -1.36 -16.79 -8.33
CA TYR A 63 -0.31 -16.04 -7.66
C TYR A 63 0.74 -15.60 -8.68
N LEU A 64 1.45 -14.53 -8.38
CA LEU A 64 2.55 -13.99 -9.20
C LEU A 64 3.78 -13.87 -8.30
N ILE A 65 4.91 -14.43 -8.72
CA ILE A 65 6.18 -14.29 -8.00
C ILE A 65 7.09 -13.29 -8.70
N LEU A 66 8.00 -12.64 -7.96
CA LEU A 66 8.85 -11.58 -8.51
C LEU A 66 9.73 -12.10 -9.66
N GLU A 67 10.12 -13.37 -9.60
CA GLU A 67 10.90 -14.08 -10.61
C GLU A 67 10.19 -14.21 -11.95
N ASP A 68 8.85 -14.12 -11.98
CA ASP A 68 8.06 -14.17 -13.21
C ASP A 68 8.16 -12.90 -14.05
N PHE A 69 8.68 -11.82 -13.47
CA PHE A 69 8.82 -10.52 -14.10
C PHE A 69 10.26 -10.28 -14.58
N ASP A 70 10.40 -9.84 -15.83
CA ASP A 70 11.64 -9.24 -16.30
C ASP A 70 11.88 -7.87 -15.62
N TYR A 71 13.09 -7.33 -15.74
CA TYR A 71 13.48 -6.10 -15.07
C TYR A 71 12.55 -4.91 -15.39
N GLY A 72 12.22 -4.67 -16.67
CA GLY A 72 11.36 -3.56 -17.05
C GLY A 72 9.92 -3.76 -16.58
N SER A 73 9.45 -5.01 -16.57
CA SER A 73 8.15 -5.35 -16.02
C SER A 73 8.06 -5.12 -14.49
N ARG A 74 9.14 -5.37 -13.75
CA ARG A 74 9.21 -5.07 -12.30
C ARG A 74 9.15 -3.58 -12.03
N GLU A 75 9.85 -2.78 -12.83
CA GLU A 75 9.84 -1.32 -12.70
C GLU A 75 8.42 -0.76 -12.93
N LEU A 76 7.72 -1.23 -13.96
CA LEU A 76 6.34 -0.82 -14.23
C LEU A 76 5.39 -1.23 -13.09
N LEU A 77 5.54 -2.43 -12.53
CA LEU A 77 4.72 -2.87 -11.39
C LEU A 77 4.98 -2.00 -10.15
N GLY A 78 6.24 -1.66 -9.87
CA GLY A 78 6.59 -0.77 -8.76
C GLY A 78 5.98 0.63 -8.92
N ARG A 79 5.91 1.16 -10.15
CA ARG A 79 5.22 2.43 -10.45
C ARG A 79 3.71 2.36 -10.17
N VAL A 80 3.07 1.25 -10.54
CA VAL A 80 1.64 1.00 -10.25
C VAL A 80 1.39 0.99 -8.76
N GLN A 81 2.16 0.19 -8.02
CA GLN A 81 2.07 0.07 -6.56
C GLN A 81 2.23 1.44 -5.89
N HIS A 82 3.27 2.18 -6.24
CA HIS A 82 3.49 3.53 -5.72
C HIS A 82 2.32 4.49 -6.07
N ALA A 83 1.73 4.39 -7.27
CA ALA A 83 0.58 5.21 -7.62
C ALA A 83 -0.64 4.88 -6.75
N ILE A 84 -0.92 3.60 -6.53
CA ILE A 84 -2.03 3.13 -5.68
C ILE A 84 -1.82 3.50 -4.22
N ASP A 85 -0.62 3.31 -3.69
CA ASP A 85 -0.28 3.67 -2.30
C ASP A 85 -0.48 5.17 -2.06
N ARG A 86 -0.11 6.03 -3.02
CA ARG A 86 -0.39 7.46 -2.95
C ARG A 86 -1.88 7.78 -2.92
N ILE A 87 -2.69 7.06 -3.70
CA ILE A 87 -4.14 7.28 -3.72
C ILE A 87 -4.75 6.87 -2.38
N PHE A 88 -4.42 5.67 -1.88
CA PHE A 88 -4.96 5.19 -0.61
C PHE A 88 -4.48 6.00 0.59
N GLY A 89 -3.23 6.44 0.58
CA GLY A 89 -2.64 7.28 1.63
C GLY A 89 -3.09 8.75 1.60
N SER A 90 -3.88 9.16 0.61
CA SER A 90 -4.33 10.56 0.49
C SER A 90 -5.37 10.92 1.55
N ARG A 91 -5.33 12.17 2.00
CA ARG A 91 -6.30 12.71 2.98
C ARG A 91 -7.70 12.77 2.39
N VAL A 92 -7.84 13.15 1.12
CA VAL A 92 -9.12 13.17 0.39
C VAL A 92 -9.76 11.78 0.30
N ASN A 93 -8.96 10.72 0.15
CA ASN A 93 -9.46 9.35 0.21
C ASN A 93 -9.91 8.96 1.62
N ALA A 94 -9.09 9.28 2.64
CA ALA A 94 -9.41 8.99 4.03
C ALA A 94 -10.68 9.71 4.54
N MET A 95 -10.96 10.91 4.03
CA MET A 95 -12.17 11.68 4.33
C MET A 95 -13.38 11.26 3.49
N GLY A 96 -13.26 10.26 2.61
CA GLY A 96 -14.35 9.80 1.75
C GLY A 96 -14.80 10.83 0.71
N MET A 97 -13.93 11.80 0.38
CA MET A 97 -14.19 12.79 -0.67
C MET A 97 -14.01 12.20 -2.07
N LEU A 98 -13.30 11.08 -2.18
CA LEU A 98 -13.30 10.20 -3.34
C LEU A 98 -14.34 9.08 -3.13
N ASP A 99 -14.78 8.45 -4.21
CA ASP A 99 -15.55 7.20 -4.15
C ASP A 99 -14.65 6.06 -3.62
N SER A 100 -14.43 6.08 -2.30
CA SER A 100 -13.45 5.25 -1.60
C SER A 100 -13.80 3.77 -1.67
N VAL A 101 -15.11 3.44 -1.70
CA VAL A 101 -15.60 2.07 -1.89
C VAL A 101 -15.27 1.56 -3.28
N ARG A 102 -15.56 2.36 -4.33
CA ARG A 102 -15.17 2.00 -5.70
C ARG A 102 -13.65 1.86 -5.83
N ASN A 103 -12.89 2.81 -5.28
CA ASN A 103 -11.43 2.78 -5.36
C ASN A 103 -10.83 1.56 -4.64
N ALA A 104 -11.36 1.19 -3.47
CA ALA A 104 -10.91 0.03 -2.71
C ALA A 104 -11.09 -1.31 -3.45
N VAL A 105 -12.07 -1.40 -4.37
CA VAL A 105 -12.31 -2.61 -5.16
C VAL A 105 -11.62 -2.54 -6.53
N MET A 106 -11.71 -1.40 -7.22
CA MET A 106 -11.21 -1.27 -8.59
C MET A 106 -9.69 -1.18 -8.65
N LEU A 107 -9.02 -0.45 -7.75
CA LEU A 107 -7.57 -0.27 -7.83
C LEU A 107 -6.79 -1.57 -7.62
N PRO A 108 -7.12 -2.43 -6.63
CA PRO A 108 -6.46 -3.73 -6.49
C PRO A 108 -6.74 -4.66 -7.68
N ALA A 109 -7.94 -4.61 -8.26
CA ALA A 109 -8.27 -5.38 -9.46
C ALA A 109 -7.45 -4.92 -10.67
N GLU A 110 -7.28 -3.61 -10.85
CA GLU A 110 -6.43 -3.03 -11.90
C GLU A 110 -4.95 -3.39 -11.70
N GLU A 111 -4.44 -3.32 -10.47
CA GLU A 111 -3.07 -3.76 -10.14
C GLU A 111 -2.86 -5.22 -10.55
N TRP A 112 -3.78 -6.10 -10.15
CA TRP A 112 -3.71 -7.52 -10.47
C TRP A 112 -3.70 -7.78 -11.98
N GLU A 113 -4.59 -7.13 -12.74
CA GLU A 113 -4.65 -7.29 -14.18
C GLU A 113 -3.38 -6.76 -14.87
N ILE A 114 -2.82 -5.64 -14.41
CA ILE A 114 -1.55 -5.13 -14.92
C ILE A 114 -0.42 -6.10 -14.61
N ALA A 115 -0.33 -6.60 -13.37
CA ALA A 115 0.69 -7.56 -12.96
C ALA A 115 0.62 -8.84 -13.82
N ARG A 116 -0.58 -9.38 -14.02
CA ARG A 116 -0.82 -10.56 -14.87
C ARG A 116 -0.37 -10.33 -16.32
N LEU A 117 -0.65 -9.16 -16.89
CA LEU A 117 -0.21 -8.80 -18.24
C LEU A 117 1.32 -8.66 -18.32
N LEU A 118 1.95 -8.04 -17.32
CA LEU A 118 3.40 -7.86 -17.23
C LEU A 118 4.14 -9.21 -17.11
N THR A 119 3.62 -10.16 -16.33
CA THR A 119 4.14 -11.53 -16.29
C THR A 119 4.04 -12.21 -17.65
N LYS A 120 2.90 -12.07 -18.35
CA LYS A 120 2.73 -12.64 -19.69
C LYS A 120 3.70 -12.01 -20.70
N LEU A 121 3.91 -10.69 -20.65
CA LEU A 121 4.89 -9.98 -21.46
C LEU A 121 6.32 -10.47 -21.19
N SER A 122 6.68 -10.61 -19.92
CA SER A 122 7.99 -11.12 -19.48
C SER A 122 8.26 -12.53 -20.04
N ALA A 123 7.29 -13.43 -19.90
CA ALA A 123 7.40 -14.79 -20.43
C ALA A 123 7.47 -14.83 -21.97
N LEU A 124 6.76 -13.95 -22.67
CA LEU A 124 6.83 -13.84 -24.13
C LEU A 124 8.18 -13.27 -24.60
N ARG A 125 8.71 -12.24 -23.93
CA ARG A 125 10.05 -11.69 -24.21
C ARG A 125 11.14 -12.73 -23.99
N ALA A 126 11.08 -13.50 -22.90
CA ALA A 126 12.04 -14.56 -22.63
C ALA A 126 12.02 -15.64 -23.73
N ARG A 127 10.83 -16.09 -24.15
CA ARG A 127 10.68 -17.03 -25.28
C ARG A 127 11.22 -16.47 -26.58
N HIS A 128 10.91 -15.21 -26.86
CA HIS A 128 11.38 -14.50 -28.06
C HIS A 128 12.91 -14.41 -28.10
N HIS A 129 13.54 -14.08 -26.96
CA HIS A 129 14.99 -14.02 -26.83
C HIS A 129 15.67 -15.38 -27.02
N ASN A 130 15.07 -16.45 -26.48
CA ASN A 130 15.58 -17.81 -26.65
C ASN A 130 15.51 -18.28 -28.11
N LEU A 131 14.43 -17.97 -28.84
CA LEU A 131 14.33 -18.25 -30.26
C LEU A 131 15.37 -17.48 -31.08
N ALA A 132 15.65 -16.23 -30.70
CA ALA A 132 16.66 -15.41 -31.37
C ALA A 132 18.10 -15.94 -31.21
N ARG A 133 18.41 -16.60 -30.09
CA ARG A 133 19.74 -17.18 -29.80
C ARG A 133 20.09 -18.40 -30.66
N GLY A 134 19.09 -19.10 -31.21
CA GLY A 134 19.30 -20.26 -32.08
C GLY A 134 19.76 -19.95 -33.51
N GLY A 135 19.96 -18.66 -33.84
CA GLY A 135 20.19 -18.18 -35.21
C GLY A 135 18.87 -17.93 -35.94
N ARG A 136 18.75 -16.79 -36.64
CA ARG A 136 17.58 -16.46 -37.45
C ARG A 136 17.91 -16.60 -38.93
N THR A 137 17.20 -17.48 -39.64
CA THR A 137 17.14 -17.38 -41.10
C THR A 137 16.29 -16.15 -41.48
N PRO A 138 16.46 -15.57 -42.68
CA PRO A 138 15.64 -14.45 -43.14
C PRO A 138 14.13 -14.74 -43.09
N GLU A 139 13.74 -15.97 -43.37
CA GLU A 139 12.35 -16.44 -43.34
C GLU A 139 11.78 -16.46 -41.92
N VAL A 140 12.58 -16.93 -40.94
CA VAL A 140 12.21 -16.87 -39.53
C VAL A 140 12.11 -15.42 -39.04
N ALA A 141 13.04 -14.55 -39.44
CA ALA A 141 12.98 -13.13 -39.08
C ALA A 141 11.70 -12.46 -39.63
N ALA A 142 11.32 -12.74 -40.88
CA ALA A 142 10.09 -12.23 -41.47
C ALA A 142 8.83 -12.74 -40.74
N ALA A 143 8.81 -14.01 -40.33
CA ALA A 143 7.72 -14.60 -39.55
C ALA A 143 7.60 -14.03 -38.13
N MET A 144 8.72 -13.60 -37.52
CA MET A 144 8.74 -13.03 -36.17
C MET A 144 8.33 -11.55 -36.13
N ALA A 145 8.52 -10.78 -37.21
CA ALA A 145 8.25 -9.34 -37.23
C ALA A 145 6.80 -8.94 -36.85
N PRO A 146 5.73 -9.66 -37.26
CA PRO A 146 4.38 -9.42 -36.75
C PRO A 146 4.23 -9.67 -35.25
N LEU A 147 4.92 -10.68 -34.71
CA LEU A 147 4.89 -11.03 -33.29
C LEU A 147 5.61 -9.96 -32.44
N GLU A 148 6.76 -9.47 -32.91
CA GLU A 148 7.49 -8.35 -32.29
C GLU A 148 6.60 -7.09 -32.24
N ARG A 149 5.91 -6.76 -33.33
CA ARG A 149 4.96 -5.63 -33.35
C ARG A 149 3.80 -5.81 -32.39
N ALA A 150 3.22 -7.01 -32.32
CA ALA A 150 2.14 -7.31 -31.38
C ALA A 150 2.61 -7.19 -29.93
N LEU A 151 3.84 -7.63 -29.64
CA LEU A 151 4.45 -7.52 -28.31
C LEU A 151 4.68 -6.05 -27.92
N ALA A 152 5.26 -5.26 -28.81
CA ALA A 152 5.49 -3.83 -28.59
C ALA A 152 4.18 -3.04 -28.41
N ALA A 153 3.15 -3.35 -29.21
CA ALA A 153 1.82 -2.73 -29.05
C ALA A 153 1.19 -3.10 -27.70
N SER A 154 1.33 -4.35 -27.27
CA SER A 154 0.81 -4.81 -25.97
C SER A 154 1.54 -4.13 -24.80
N GLU A 155 2.85 -3.97 -24.90
CA GLU A 155 3.64 -3.21 -23.93
C GLU A 155 3.22 -1.74 -23.86
N ALA A 156 3.10 -1.06 -25.00
CA ALA A 156 2.66 0.33 -25.05
C ALA A 156 1.28 0.52 -24.41
N ALA A 157 0.35 -0.42 -24.63
CA ALA A 157 -0.96 -0.39 -24.01
C ALA A 157 -0.90 -0.54 -22.47
N VAL A 158 -0.03 -1.42 -21.95
CA VAL A 158 0.18 -1.54 -20.50
C VAL A 158 0.80 -0.27 -19.93
N VAL A 159 1.83 0.30 -20.59
CA VAL A 159 2.45 1.57 -20.18
C VAL A 159 1.41 2.69 -20.11
N ALA A 160 0.55 2.82 -21.13
CA ALA A 160 -0.51 3.83 -21.14
C ALA A 160 -1.50 3.68 -19.97
N ARG A 161 -1.81 2.45 -19.55
CA ARG A 161 -2.63 2.18 -18.35
C ARG A 161 -1.90 2.62 -17.08
N VAL A 162 -0.62 2.29 -16.93
CA VAL A 162 0.21 2.74 -15.78
C VAL A 162 0.24 4.27 -15.71
N GLU A 163 0.46 4.94 -16.84
CA GLU A 163 0.47 6.41 -16.87
C GLU A 163 -0.89 7.03 -16.54
N ALA A 164 -2.00 6.38 -16.91
CA ALA A 164 -3.34 6.82 -16.53
C ALA A 164 -3.53 6.76 -15.00
N LEU A 165 -3.06 5.70 -14.38
CA LEU A 165 -3.09 5.53 -12.93
C LEU A 165 -2.19 6.56 -12.22
N GLU A 166 -1.02 6.84 -12.77
CA GLU A 166 -0.13 7.88 -12.25
C GLU A 166 -0.73 9.29 -12.41
N ARG A 167 -1.41 9.58 -13.53
CA ARG A 167 -2.16 10.83 -13.71
C ARG A 167 -3.24 10.95 -12.64
N TYR A 168 -3.98 9.88 -12.39
CA TYR A 168 -4.99 9.87 -11.33
C TYR A 168 -4.38 10.14 -9.95
N ALA A 169 -3.28 9.46 -9.61
CA ALA A 169 -2.56 9.71 -8.36
C ALA A 169 -2.07 11.17 -8.23
N ARG A 170 -1.64 11.81 -9.33
CA ARG A 170 -1.29 13.24 -9.33
C ARG A 170 -2.51 14.13 -9.05
N HIS A 171 -3.65 13.87 -9.68
CA HIS A 171 -4.88 14.62 -9.42
C HIS A 171 -5.36 14.48 -7.97
N VAL A 172 -5.21 13.28 -7.38
CA VAL A 172 -5.49 13.06 -5.96
C VAL A 172 -4.54 13.88 -5.08
N ALA A 173 -3.25 13.94 -5.40
CA ALA A 173 -2.29 14.76 -4.68
C ALA A 173 -2.56 16.28 -4.83
N ASP A 174 -3.04 16.73 -5.99
CA ASP A 174 -3.50 18.11 -6.21
C ASP A 174 -4.70 18.44 -5.30
N ALA A 175 -5.66 17.52 -5.22
CA ALA A 175 -6.84 17.67 -4.36
C ALA A 175 -6.44 17.71 -2.87
N ASP A 176 -5.50 16.87 -2.43
CA ASP A 176 -4.95 16.90 -1.08
C ASP A 176 -4.30 18.25 -0.74
N ARG A 177 -3.54 18.82 -1.68
CA ARG A 177 -2.94 20.16 -1.51
C ARG A 177 -4.01 21.24 -1.39
N ALA A 178 -5.03 21.20 -2.23
CA ALA A 178 -6.14 22.16 -2.17
C ALA A 178 -6.89 22.07 -0.82
N LEU A 179 -7.13 20.86 -0.34
CA LEU A 179 -7.75 20.63 0.96
C LEU A 179 -6.88 21.13 2.12
N GLY A 180 -5.55 20.94 2.03
CA GLY A 180 -4.61 21.51 2.98
C GLY A 180 -4.63 23.04 3.00
N ALA A 181 -4.67 23.67 1.83
CA ALA A 181 -4.74 25.12 1.70
C ALA A 181 -6.05 25.69 2.27
N GLN A 182 -7.18 25.01 2.02
CA GLN A 182 -8.46 25.41 2.62
C GLN A 182 -8.39 25.39 4.15
N GLY A 183 -7.84 24.34 4.75
CA GLY A 183 -7.67 24.28 6.21
C GLY A 183 -6.77 25.40 6.77
N GLN A 184 -5.77 25.85 6.02
CA GLN A 184 -4.93 26.99 6.41
C GLN A 184 -5.68 28.32 6.33
N ILE A 185 -6.50 28.50 5.31
CA ILE A 185 -7.37 29.70 5.17
C ILE A 185 -8.38 29.72 6.31
N ASP A 186 -9.04 28.60 6.59
CA ASP A 186 -10.00 28.49 7.69
C ASP A 186 -9.35 28.80 9.04
N ALA A 187 -8.12 28.32 9.27
CA ALA A 187 -7.34 28.65 10.46
C ALA A 187 -6.99 30.15 10.54
N LEU A 188 -6.62 30.79 9.42
CA LEU A 188 -6.34 32.22 9.39
C LEU A 188 -7.59 33.05 9.66
N LEU A 189 -8.73 32.66 9.06
CA LEU A 189 -10.02 33.33 9.27
C LEU A 189 -10.48 33.22 10.73
N ALA A 190 -10.15 32.14 11.43
CA ALA A 190 -10.45 31.99 12.85
C ALA A 190 -9.77 33.07 13.73
N HIS A 191 -8.63 33.63 13.29
CA HIS A 191 -7.93 34.71 13.99
C HIS A 191 -8.40 36.13 13.59
N LEU A 192 -9.24 36.26 12.55
CA LEU A 192 -9.68 37.55 12.04
C LEU A 192 -10.29 38.47 13.12
N PRO A 193 -11.11 37.98 14.08
CA PRO A 193 -11.66 38.84 15.14
C PRO A 193 -10.60 39.49 16.04
N GLU A 194 -9.48 38.82 16.29
CA GLU A 194 -8.37 39.37 17.09
C GLU A 194 -7.69 40.53 16.37
N TYR A 195 -7.52 40.41 15.05
CA TYR A 195 -7.00 41.51 14.21
C TYR A 195 -7.98 42.67 14.11
N GLU A 196 -9.28 42.39 13.99
CA GLU A 196 -10.33 43.42 14.01
C GLU A 196 -10.33 44.19 15.35
N GLN A 197 -10.20 43.47 16.46
CA GLN A 197 -10.06 44.08 17.79
C GLN A 197 -8.81 44.96 17.89
N LEU A 198 -7.66 44.47 17.41
CA LEU A 198 -6.42 45.24 17.41
C LEU A 198 -6.54 46.52 16.56
N VAL A 199 -7.21 46.45 15.40
CA VAL A 199 -7.47 47.63 14.56
C VAL A 199 -8.40 48.62 15.26
N ALA A 200 -9.44 48.14 15.96
CA ALA A 200 -10.33 48.99 16.74
C ALA A 200 -9.59 49.69 17.90
N GLU A 201 -8.78 48.97 18.66
CA GLU A 201 -8.00 49.50 19.79
C GLU A 201 -6.95 50.51 19.33
N THR A 202 -6.20 50.22 18.26
CA THR A 202 -5.20 51.14 17.70
C THR A 202 -5.83 52.33 16.98
N GLY A 203 -7.01 52.16 16.39
CA GLY A 203 -7.84 53.24 15.88
C GLY A 203 -8.25 54.19 17.00
N ALA A 204 -8.79 53.66 18.10
CA ALA A 204 -9.16 54.45 19.28
C ALA A 204 -7.94 55.17 19.88
N ALA A 205 -6.79 54.51 20.01
CA ALA A 205 -5.56 55.12 20.51
C ALA A 205 -5.06 56.28 19.63
N ARG A 206 -5.26 56.24 18.31
CA ARG A 206 -4.97 57.38 17.42
C ARG A 206 -5.86 58.58 17.67
N PHE A 207 -7.12 58.37 18.06
CA PHE A 207 -8.02 59.46 18.47
C PHE A 207 -7.69 60.01 19.87
N SER A 208 -7.04 59.22 20.74
CA SER A 208 -6.55 59.66 22.07
C SER A 208 -5.14 60.27 22.05
N ALA A 209 -4.39 60.14 20.94
CA ALA A 209 -3.05 60.71 20.80
C ALA A 209 -2.94 62.24 21.00
N PRO A 210 -3.94 63.08 20.66
CA PRO A 210 -3.89 64.52 20.93
C PRO A 210 -3.78 64.87 22.41
N GLU A 211 -4.46 64.12 23.30
CA GLU A 211 -4.41 64.35 24.75
C GLU A 211 -3.03 64.02 25.34
N ILE A 212 -2.34 63.00 24.81
CA ILE A 212 -0.96 62.66 25.19
C ILE A 212 0.02 63.74 24.71
N GLY A 213 -0.26 64.38 23.57
CA GLY A 213 0.47 65.56 23.09
C GLY A 213 0.40 66.72 24.07
N HIS A 214 -0.81 67.05 24.53
CA HIS A 214 -1.03 68.10 25.53
C HIS A 214 -0.37 67.79 26.89
N LEU A 215 -0.44 66.54 27.36
CA LEU A 215 0.27 66.12 28.58
C LEU A 215 1.80 66.27 28.48
N SER A 216 2.37 66.09 27.29
CA SER A 216 3.81 66.27 27.05
C SER A 216 4.20 67.75 27.00
N GLU A 217 3.35 68.61 26.44
CA GLU A 217 3.52 70.07 26.46
C GLU A 217 3.42 70.64 27.88
N ASP A 218 2.45 70.15 28.67
CA ASP A 218 2.26 70.51 30.08
C ASP A 218 3.46 70.08 30.93
N ALA A 219 3.97 68.86 30.72
CA ALA A 219 5.18 68.39 31.38
C ALA A 219 6.41 69.25 31.03
N ALA A 220 6.53 69.69 29.77
CA ALA A 220 7.59 70.58 29.33
C ALA A 220 7.45 72.00 29.94
N GLN A 221 6.22 72.51 30.08
CA GLN A 221 5.96 73.77 30.77
C GLN A 221 6.27 73.69 32.27
N LEU A 222 5.84 72.61 32.94
CA LEU A 222 6.15 72.37 34.35
C LEU A 222 7.67 72.25 34.59
N GLN A 223 8.38 71.53 33.72
CA GLN A 223 9.83 71.42 33.81
C GLN A 223 10.54 72.77 33.66
N ARG A 224 10.05 73.64 32.75
CA ARG A 224 10.55 75.02 32.61
C ARG A 224 10.28 75.85 33.87
N ALA A 225 9.05 75.83 34.38
CA ALA A 225 8.68 76.55 35.60
C ALA A 225 9.49 76.11 36.83
N LEU A 226 9.76 74.81 36.97
CA LEU A 226 10.61 74.29 38.04
C LEU A 226 12.07 74.74 37.90
N ARG A 227 12.61 74.76 36.67
CA ARG A 227 13.96 75.29 36.40
C ARG A 227 14.07 76.77 36.69
N ASP A 228 13.06 77.55 36.32
CA ASP A 228 13.03 78.99 36.54
C ASP A 228 12.85 79.31 38.05
N SER A 229 12.03 78.54 38.75
CA SER A 229 11.90 78.60 40.22
C SER A 229 13.23 78.29 40.92
N ALA A 230 13.92 77.22 40.50
CA ALA A 230 15.23 76.87 41.04
C ALA A 230 16.29 77.95 40.76
N ARG A 231 16.26 78.58 39.58
CA ARG A 231 17.15 79.70 39.23
C ARG A 231 16.85 80.94 40.09
N SER A 232 15.57 81.29 40.26
CA SER A 232 15.14 82.42 41.08
C SER A 232 15.53 82.23 42.56
N ALA A 233 15.34 81.03 43.11
CA ALA A 233 15.78 80.69 44.46
C ALA A 233 17.31 80.80 44.61
N HIS A 234 18.07 80.35 43.60
CA HIS A 234 19.53 80.46 43.59
C HIS A 234 20.01 81.92 43.51
N GLU A 235 19.34 82.77 42.73
CA GLU A 235 19.62 84.21 42.67
C GLU A 235 19.31 84.92 43.99
N ALA A 236 18.18 84.60 44.64
CA ALA A 236 17.82 85.14 45.96
C ALA A 236 18.86 84.80 47.04
N PHE A 237 19.38 83.56 47.05
CA PHE A 237 20.49 83.19 47.92
C PHE A 237 21.79 83.95 47.61
N ARG A 238 22.06 84.26 46.34
CA ARG A 238 23.22 85.08 45.96
C ARG A 238 23.14 86.53 46.45
N TYR A 239 21.94 87.09 46.59
CA TYR A 239 21.77 88.42 47.19
C TYR A 239 22.01 88.41 48.70
N LEU A 240 21.76 87.29 49.38
CA LEU A 240 22.04 87.12 50.80
C LEU A 240 23.55 86.87 51.08
N ASP A 241 24.30 86.38 50.08
CA ASP A 241 25.75 86.13 50.18
C ASP A 241 26.61 87.33 49.71
N ARG A 242 25.99 88.49 49.42
CA ARG A 242 26.72 89.72 49.11
C ARG A 242 27.04 90.45 50.42
N PRO A 243 28.31 90.56 50.83
CA PRO A 243 28.66 91.29 52.05
C PRO A 243 28.31 92.77 51.86
N SER A 244 27.55 93.31 52.82
CA SER A 244 27.32 94.74 52.98
C SER A 244 28.67 95.44 53.19
N LEU A 245 29.22 95.99 52.12
CA LEU A 245 30.36 96.90 52.18
C LEU A 245 29.84 98.33 52.03
N GLY A 246 29.87 99.06 53.15
CA GLY A 246 29.75 100.53 53.20
C GLY A 246 28.35 101.05 53.46
#